data_AF-A0A970BNB1-F1
#
_entry.id   AF-A0A970BNB1-F1
#
_cell.length_a   1.000
_cell.length_b   1.000
_cell.length_c   1.000
_cell.angle_alpha   90.00
_cell.angle_beta   90.00
_cell.angle_gamma   90.00
#
_symmetry.space_group_name_H-M   'P 1'
#
loop_
_entity.id
_entity.type
_entity.pdbx_description
1 polymer ?
#
loop_
_entity_poly.entity_id
_entity_poly.type
_entity_poly.pdbx_seq_one_letter_code
_entity_poly.pdbx_strand_id
1 'polypeptide(L)' 'MNGDYQEIISLAAELSAYRKGTMSVFIDLERGYLTWRESNRWCNNFTRTITREQIQLFREQLEACRVLSWRSLHD' A
#
# COMPACT_ATOMS: atom_id res chain seq x y z
N MET A 1 6.79 4.70 -20.61
CA MET A 1 6.56 3.27 -20.31
C MET A 1 5.18 3.18 -19.68
N ASN A 2 4.19 2.58 -20.37
CA ASN A 2 2.91 2.26 -19.74
C ASN A 2 3.12 0.97 -18.95
N GLY A 3 3.41 1.08 -17.65
CA GLY A 3 3.39 -0.09 -16.77
C GLY A 3 1.94 -0.56 -16.57
N ASP A 4 1.74 -1.87 -16.48
CA ASP A 4 0.45 -2.45 -16.13
C ASP A 4 0.29 -2.48 -14.60
N TYR A 5 -0.86 -2.03 -14.08
CA TYR A 5 -1.17 -2.11 -12.64
C TYR A 5 -1.19 -3.56 -12.12
N GLN A 6 -1.34 -4.55 -12.99
CA GLN A 6 -1.23 -5.97 -12.65
C GLN A 6 0.20 -6.38 -12.27
N GLU A 7 1.23 -5.68 -12.77
CA GLU A 7 2.64 -5.95 -12.46
C GLU A 7 3.05 -5.45 -11.06
N ILE A 8 2.19 -4.67 -10.39
CA ILE A 8 2.44 -4.23 -9.02
C ILE A 8 2.25 -5.42 -8.08
N ILE A 9 3.36 -5.89 -7.52
CA ILE A 9 3.42 -7.03 -6.59
C ILE A 9 3.24 -6.62 -5.12
N SER A 10 3.63 -5.39 -4.77
CA SER A 10 3.52 -4.89 -3.40
C SER A 10 3.38 -3.38 -3.33
N LEU A 11 2.84 -2.89 -2.21
CA LEU A 11 2.67 -1.49 -1.89
C LEU A 11 3.31 -1.20 -0.54
N ALA A 12 4.06 -0.10 -0.44
CA ALA A 12 4.58 0.41 0.81
C ALA A 12 4.13 1.87 0.98
N ALA A 13 3.62 2.21 2.16
CA ALA A 13 3.21 3.56 2.48
C ALA A 13 3.55 3.90 3.94
N GLU A 14 3.81 5.18 4.19
CA GLU A 14 3.89 5.73 5.53
C GLU A 14 2.79 6.77 5.72
N LEU A 15 2.04 6.64 6.81
CA LEU A 15 1.01 7.56 7.24
C LEU A 15 1.53 8.30 8.47
N SER A 16 1.84 9.58 8.32
CA SER A 16 2.28 10.43 9.42
C SER A 16 1.08 11.22 9.97
N ALA A 17 0.68 10.96 11.22
CA ALA A 17 -0.34 11.77 11.89
C ALA A 17 0.31 12.96 12.62
N TYR A 18 -0.32 14.13 12.55
CA TYR A 18 0.24 15.46 12.92
C TYR A 18 0.72 15.63 14.38
N ARG A 19 0.56 14.62 15.25
CA ARG A 19 1.09 14.64 16.62
C ARG A 19 1.69 13.29 17.00
N LYS A 20 2.96 13.14 16.61
CA LYS A 20 3.94 12.20 17.18
C LYS A 20 3.79 10.72 16.82
N GLY A 21 3.05 10.31 15.80
CA GLY A 21 2.95 8.90 15.41
C GLY A 21 3.02 8.69 13.91
N THR A 22 3.77 7.67 13.49
CA THR A 22 3.75 7.17 12.12
C THR A 22 3.18 5.75 12.09
N MET A 23 2.48 5.43 11.00
CA MET A 23 2.07 4.08 10.68
C MET A 23 2.69 3.70 9.34
N SER A 24 3.57 2.71 9.35
CA SER A 24 4.11 2.11 8.13
C SER A 24 3.21 0.96 7.72
N VAL A 25 2.77 0.91 6.47
CA VAL A 25 1.93 -0.15 5.92
C VAL A 25 2.67 -0.80 4.76
N PHE A 26 2.68 -2.13 4.73
CA PHE A 26 3.19 -2.92 3.61
C PHE A 26 2.14 -3.94 3.19
N ILE A 27 1.81 -3.97 1.91
CA ILE A 27 0.78 -4.83 1.31
C ILE A 27 1.46 -5.69 0.26
N ASP A 28 1.40 -7.00 0.42
CA ASP A 28 1.87 -7.98 -0.56
C ASP A 28 0.65 -8.53 -1.32
N LEU A 29 0.52 -8.10 -2.58
CA LEU A 29 -0.61 -8.45 -3.45
C LEU A 29 -0.43 -9.82 -4.10
N GLU A 30 0.80 -10.34 -4.15
CA GLU A 30 1.10 -11.67 -4.68
C GLU A 30 0.81 -12.75 -3.63
N ARG A 31 1.30 -12.54 -2.40
CA ARG A 31 1.16 -13.48 -1.29
C ARG A 31 -0.12 -13.29 -0.48
N GLY A 32 -0.81 -12.17 -0.67
CA GLY A 32 -2.11 -11.90 -0.05
C GLY A 32 -2.03 -11.62 1.44
N TYR A 33 -1.09 -10.78 1.87
CA TYR A 33 -1.07 -10.27 3.24
C TYR A 33 -0.78 -8.78 3.31
N LEU A 34 -1.17 -8.19 4.43
CA LEU A 34 -0.95 -6.80 4.76
C LEU A 34 -0.34 -6.76 6.16
N THR A 35 0.72 -5.97 6.30
CA THR A 35 1.37 -5.68 7.58
C THR A 35 1.32 -4.20 7.86
N TRP A 36 1.13 -3.82 9.12
CA TRP A 36 1.33 -2.44 9.54
C TRP A 36 2.08 -2.36 10.86
N ARG A 37 2.86 -1.27 10.99
CA ARG A 37 3.64 -0.93 12.16
C ARG A 37 3.29 0.45 12.66
N GLU A 38 2.88 0.57 13.93
CA GLU A 38 2.68 1.87 14.60
C GLU A 38 3.93 2.29 15.40
N SER A 39 4.39 3.54 15.28
CA SER A 39 5.62 3.99 15.95
C SER A 39 5.52 4.09 17.49
N ASN A 40 4.31 4.22 18.05
CA ASN A 40 4.08 4.60 19.46
C ASN A 40 3.54 3.50 20.36
N ARG A 41 3.53 2.25 19.90
CA ARG A 41 2.97 1.12 20.67
C ARG A 41 4.03 0.04 20.89
N TRP A 42 3.95 -0.63 22.03
CA TRP A 42 4.87 -1.74 22.36
C TRP A 42 4.54 -2.98 21.50
N CYS A 43 3.26 -3.36 21.42
CA CYS A 43 2.78 -4.32 20.42
C CYS A 43 2.33 -3.55 19.19
N ASN A 44 3.26 -3.28 18.27
CA ASN A 44 3.00 -2.44 17.12
C ASN A 44 2.99 -3.14 15.76
N ASN A 45 3.37 -4.41 15.67
CA ASN A 45 3.40 -5.15 14.41
C ASN A 45 2.13 -5.98 14.26
N PHE A 46 1.33 -5.67 13.26
CA PHE A 46 0.13 -6.43 12.92
C PHE A 46 0.28 -6.99 11.52
N THR A 47 -0.15 -8.24 11.35
CA THR A 47 -0.21 -8.92 10.05
C THR A 47 -1.59 -9.49 9.87
N ARG A 48 -2.16 -9.29 8.70
CA ARG A 48 -3.47 -9.85 8.32
C ARG A 48 -3.39 -10.40 6.90
N THR A 49 -4.06 -11.51 6.65
CA THR A 49 -4.30 -11.98 5.28
C THR A 49 -5.35 -11.11 4.59
N ILE A 50 -5.19 -10.92 3.29
CA ILE A 50 -6.16 -10.22 2.45
C ILE A 50 -6.72 -11.18 1.40
N THR A 51 -8.00 -11.06 1.09
CA THR A 51 -8.68 -11.94 0.13
C THR A 51 -8.38 -11.50 -1.30
N ARG A 52 -8.73 -12.37 -2.26
CA ARG A 52 -8.57 -12.05 -3.69
C ARG A 52 -9.43 -10.85 -4.10
N GLU A 53 -10.62 -10.72 -3.54
CA GLU A 53 -11.53 -9.58 -3.76
C GLU A 53 -10.90 -8.28 -3.25
N GLN A 54 -10.25 -8.32 -2.08
CA GLN A 54 -9.53 -7.16 -1.54
C GLN A 54 -8.30 -6.79 -2.38
N ILE A 55 -7.55 -7.78 -2.88
CA ILE A 55 -6.44 -7.55 -3.81
C ILE A 55 -6.95 -6.88 -5.08
N GLN A 56 -8.04 -7.36 -5.64
CA GLN A 56 -8.65 -6.78 -6.84
C GLN A 56 -9.08 -5.32 -6.60
N LEU A 57 -9.70 -5.04 -5.45
CA LEU A 57 -10.05 -3.68 -5.06
C LEU A 57 -8.81 -2.77 -4.97
N PHE A 58 -7.69 -3.24 -4.40
CA PHE A 58 -6.45 -2.46 -4.40
C PHE A 58 -5.99 -2.12 -5.82
N ARG A 59 -6.03 -3.08 -6.75
CA ARG A 59 -5.62 -2.83 -8.15
C ARG A 59 -6.49 -1.78 -8.83
N GLU A 60 -7.80 -1.86 -8.66
CA GLU A 60 -8.74 -0.86 -9.19
C GLU A 60 -8.49 0.54 -8.61
N GLN A 61 -8.19 0.63 -7.31
CA GLN A 61 -7.85 1.91 -6.68
C GLN A 61 -6.50 2.46 -7.15
N LEU A 62 -5.49 1.62 -7.36
CA LEU A 62 -4.20 2.06 -7.91
C LEU A 62 -4.36 2.68 -9.30
N GLU A 63 -5.18 2.05 -10.13
CA GLU A 63 -5.51 2.56 -11.47
C GLU A 63 -6.28 3.88 -11.41
N ALA A 64 -7.32 3.95 -10.56
CA ALA A 64 -8.10 5.17 -10.35
C ALA A 64 -7.24 6.34 -9.84
N CYS A 65 -6.28 6.05 -8.95
CA CYS A 65 -5.32 7.03 -8.42
C CYS A 65 -4.20 7.39 -9.41
N ARG A 66 -4.13 6.74 -10.58
CA ARG A 66 -3.13 7.04 -11.62
C ARG A 66 -1.68 6.96 -11.10
N VAL A 67 -1.40 6.04 -10.17
CA VAL A 67 -0.11 5.98 -9.46
C VAL A 67 1.08 5.84 -10.42
N LEU A 68 0.93 5.07 -11.51
CA LEU A 68 2.01 4.86 -12.48
C LEU A 68 2.26 6.08 -13.39
N SER A 69 1.25 6.93 -13.60
CA SER A 69 1.39 8.16 -14.39
C SER A 69 1.63 9.42 -13.54
N TRP A 70 1.74 9.28 -12.22
CA TRP A 70 2.04 10.38 -11.32
C TRP A 70 3.36 11.09 -11.65
N ARG A 71 4.41 10.35 -12.01
CA ARG A 71 5.73 10.95 -12.32
C ARG A 71 5.72 11.79 -13.59
N SER A 72 4.97 11.38 -14.62
CA SER A 72 4.89 12.11 -15.91
C SER A 72 4.16 13.45 -15.85
N LEU A 73 3.53 13.80 -14.72
CA LEU A 73 2.82 15.06 -14.53
C LEU A 73 3.67 16.16 -13.85
N HIS A 74 4.84 15.80 -13.33
CA HIS A 74 5.72 16.69 -12.56
C HIS A 74 7.13 16.84 -13.15
N ASP A 75 7.36 16.29 -14.34
CA ASP A 75 8.50 16.57 -15.22
C ASP A 75 8.06 17.48 -16.39
#